data_AF-A0A3D4CM22-F1
#
_entry.id   AF-A0A3D4CM22-F1
#
_cell.length_a   1.000
_cell.length_b   1.000
_cell.length_c   1.000
_cell.angle_alpha   90.00
_cell.angle_beta   90.00
_cell.angle_gamma   90.00
#
_symmetry.space_group_name_H-M   'P 1'
#
loop_
_entity.id
_entity.type
_entity.pdbx_description
1 polymer ?
#
loop_
_entity_poly.entity_id
_entity_poly.type
_entity_poly.pdbx_seq_one_letter_code
_entity_poly.pdbx_strand_id
1 'polypeptide(L)'
;MFLQRIGSFLLALWASFLRLFSPRSTPNQTETTKEVAMSEKKDFYTVEELKVKLLDRDFQLMIHNWVQKTLRPLENDAEYERLCAMEEFVPTPEIMTAIYAALRPYHGGGVGHEFGGGHSWRDFLDGLAIIAHDPTLKTAYPNDVFAGLLGDFMHDFGNVAKPRYEDNLWEEGHAEVGAWQAYQVLQDLLPEHILLLMAYAIAAHTHKLGPVTCDNGYVREVWNDRMFYNMGHPVRVAVWLTRFADRLDTNGVTLFARHIPANIEGSFYGGKDFSAAAFYELDGKALAVMVKPTVVKDGNAPSTLMHIGNFANSSFKFGAYSQHDARFPSMERLMAYKANQGLRLVEVVNQSIGEAQPQATLSTLDLFWNFLCRVSCFESIEETRPIFLHIWGELTPEEQERWRIGLEFANEAYDQWLRLLYVEIESSDHPMVVACKHLLPELKTNLGVE
;
A
#
# COMPACT_ATOMS: atom_id res chain seq x y z
N MET A 1 74.53 10.73 28.73
CA MET A 1 74.28 11.44 27.44
C MET A 1 74.24 10.53 26.20
N PHE A 2 74.45 9.21 26.30
CA PHE A 2 74.42 8.29 25.14
C PHE A 2 73.04 7.61 24.93
N LEU A 3 72.27 7.39 26.01
CA LEU A 3 70.96 6.71 25.94
C LEU A 3 69.79 7.60 25.45
N GLN A 4 69.84 8.92 25.64
CA GLN A 4 68.81 9.84 25.12
C GLN A 4 68.86 10.00 23.60
N ARG A 5 70.03 9.81 22.96
CA ARG A 5 70.18 9.94 21.50
C ARG A 5 69.71 8.69 20.73
N ILE A 6 69.70 7.52 21.38
CA ILE A 6 69.20 6.27 20.78
C ILE A 6 67.67 6.28 20.70
N GLY A 7 66.98 6.80 21.72
CA GLY A 7 65.52 6.92 21.72
C GLY A 7 64.99 7.84 20.61
N SER A 8 65.63 8.99 20.38
CA SER A 8 65.23 9.92 19.32
C SER A 8 65.50 9.39 17.91
N PHE A 9 66.54 8.56 17.73
CA PHE A 9 66.86 7.94 16.44
C PHE A 9 65.89 6.81 16.08
N LEU A 10 65.48 5.99 17.05
CA LEU A 10 64.50 4.93 16.87
C LEU A 10 63.08 5.49 16.62
N LEU A 11 62.72 6.61 17.25
CA LEU A 11 61.46 7.33 16.98
C LEU A 11 61.43 7.95 15.58
N ALA A 12 62.56 8.46 15.07
CA ALA A 12 62.67 9.02 13.72
C ALA A 12 62.57 7.93 12.62
N LEU A 13 63.12 6.74 12.87
CA LEU A 13 63.00 5.58 11.99
C LEU A 13 61.57 5.04 11.93
N TRP A 14 60.87 4.99 13.07
CA TRP A 14 59.45 4.60 13.13
C TRP A 14 58.56 5.65 12.43
N ALA A 15 58.75 6.95 12.69
CA ALA A 15 58.01 8.00 11.99
C ALA A 15 58.22 7.99 10.46
N SER A 16 59.39 7.53 9.98
CA SER A 16 59.70 7.39 8.55
C SER A 16 59.07 6.14 7.93
N PHE A 17 58.92 5.05 8.71
CA PHE A 17 58.23 3.83 8.28
C PHE A 17 56.71 4.04 8.15
N LEU A 18 56.07 4.79 9.05
CA LEU A 18 54.63 5.16 8.93
C LEU A 18 54.31 5.98 7.69
N ARG A 19 55.26 6.81 7.24
CA ARG A 19 55.10 7.66 6.03
C ARG A 19 55.23 6.88 4.72
N LEU A 20 55.78 5.67 4.74
CA LEU A 20 55.88 4.79 3.57
C LEU A 20 54.64 3.91 3.38
N PHE A 21 53.79 3.75 4.41
CA PHE A 21 52.61 2.88 4.40
C PHE A 21 51.28 3.61 4.69
N SER A 22 51.30 4.92 4.92
CA SER A 22 50.07 5.73 5.02
C SER A 22 49.88 6.55 3.74
N PRO A 23 48.74 6.44 3.04
CA PRO A 23 48.42 7.37 1.96
C PRO A 23 48.31 8.79 2.53
N ARG A 24 48.97 9.75 1.86
CA ARG A 24 48.95 11.17 2.23
C ARG A 24 47.52 11.70 2.14
N SER A 25 47.04 12.28 3.24
CA SER A 25 45.95 13.25 3.21
C SER A 25 46.47 14.58 2.65
N THR A 26 45.83 15.08 1.60
CA THR A 26 46.09 16.40 1.00
C THR A 26 45.07 17.40 1.57
N PRO A 27 45.43 18.69 1.78
CA PRO A 27 44.56 19.66 2.44
C PRO A 27 43.47 20.20 1.51
N ASN A 28 42.32 20.52 2.13
CA ASN A 28 41.14 21.17 1.56
C ASN A 28 41.45 22.18 0.42
N GLN A 29 41.01 21.83 -0.78
CA GLN A 29 40.53 22.81 -1.75
C GLN A 29 39.02 22.84 -1.64
N THR A 30 38.47 24.04 -1.48
CA THR A 30 37.05 24.36 -1.60
C THR A 30 36.65 24.11 -3.06
N GLU A 31 36.30 22.86 -3.38
CA GLU A 31 35.62 22.53 -4.62
C GLU A 31 34.16 22.99 -4.47
N THR A 32 33.79 23.97 -5.29
CA THR A 32 32.42 24.23 -5.73
C THR A 32 31.64 22.94 -5.82
N THR A 33 30.42 22.95 -5.25
CA THR A 33 29.38 21.93 -5.36
C THR A 33 29.47 21.21 -6.70
N LYS A 34 30.13 20.04 -6.72
CA LYS A 34 29.98 19.11 -7.82
C LYS A 34 28.53 18.69 -7.73
N GLU A 35 27.73 19.12 -8.70
CA GLU A 35 26.51 18.40 -9.06
C GLU A 35 26.90 16.93 -9.05
N VAL A 36 26.28 16.18 -8.14
CA VAL A 36 26.30 14.74 -8.20
C VAL A 36 25.62 14.42 -9.52
N ALA A 37 26.42 14.24 -10.56
CA ALA A 37 25.98 13.59 -11.77
C ALA A 37 25.58 12.19 -11.32
N MET A 38 24.28 12.02 -11.07
CA MET A 38 23.68 10.72 -10.86
C MET A 38 24.11 9.88 -12.06
N SER A 39 24.90 8.83 -11.82
CA SER A 39 25.24 7.89 -12.88
C SER A 39 23.95 7.48 -13.56
N GLU A 40 23.92 7.49 -14.90
CA GLU A 40 22.78 7.00 -15.68
C GLU A 40 22.37 5.64 -15.11
N LYS A 41 21.28 5.65 -14.33
CA LYS A 41 20.75 4.49 -13.64
C LYS A 41 20.43 3.51 -14.75
N LYS A 42 21.00 2.31 -14.69
CA LYS A 42 20.47 1.23 -15.53
C LYS A 42 19.12 0.92 -14.93
N ASP A 43 18.08 1.54 -15.48
CA ASP A 43 16.72 1.32 -15.01
C ASP A 43 16.50 -0.20 -14.96
N PHE A 44 15.92 -0.65 -13.86
CA PHE A 44 15.35 -1.98 -13.79
C PHE A 44 14.30 -2.13 -14.92
N TYR A 45 13.74 -3.32 -15.09
CA TYR A 45 12.76 -3.55 -16.16
C TYR A 45 11.66 -2.49 -16.18
N THR A 46 11.40 -1.92 -17.35
CA THR A 46 10.21 -1.10 -17.58
C THR A 46 8.94 -1.91 -17.30
N VAL A 47 7.81 -1.23 -17.07
CA VAL A 47 6.50 -1.88 -16.86
C VAL A 47 6.16 -2.86 -17.99
N GLU A 48 6.38 -2.45 -19.25
CA GLU A 48 6.09 -3.29 -20.41
C GLU A 48 7.04 -4.49 -20.53
N GLU A 49 8.32 -4.32 -20.19
CA GLU A 49 9.25 -5.45 -20.11
C GLU A 49 8.87 -6.44 -19.00
N LEU A 50 8.40 -5.95 -17.84
CA LEU A 50 7.92 -6.80 -16.75
C LEU A 50 6.67 -7.58 -17.17
N LYS A 51 5.69 -6.93 -17.79
CA LYS A 51 4.48 -7.60 -18.31
C LYS A 51 4.84 -8.77 -19.23
N VAL A 52 5.75 -8.55 -20.19
CA VAL A 52 6.21 -9.60 -21.11
C VAL A 52 6.95 -10.71 -20.38
N LYS A 53 7.85 -10.36 -19.44
CA LYS A 53 8.62 -11.36 -18.69
C LYS A 53 7.78 -12.20 -17.74
N LEU A 54 6.75 -11.63 -17.14
CA LEU A 54 5.87 -12.34 -16.21
C LEU A 54 4.97 -13.38 -16.90
N LEU A 55 4.88 -13.36 -18.23
CA LEU A 55 4.27 -14.45 -19.02
C LEU A 55 5.19 -15.68 -19.16
N ASP A 56 6.49 -15.52 -18.89
CA ASP A 56 7.47 -16.60 -18.93
C ASP A 56 7.53 -17.35 -17.60
N ARG A 57 7.35 -18.67 -17.65
CA ARG A 57 7.32 -19.51 -16.44
C ARG A 57 8.67 -19.56 -15.74
N ASP A 58 9.78 -19.58 -16.46
CA ASP A 58 11.10 -19.63 -15.84
C ASP A 58 11.38 -18.35 -15.05
N PHE A 59 10.91 -17.21 -15.56
CA PHE A 59 10.97 -15.94 -14.84
C PHE A 59 10.08 -15.93 -13.58
N GLN A 60 8.83 -16.44 -13.66
CA GLN A 60 7.97 -16.61 -12.48
C GLN A 60 8.63 -17.53 -11.43
N LEU A 61 9.22 -18.65 -11.86
CA LEU A 61 9.93 -19.57 -10.97
C LEU A 61 11.20 -18.95 -10.37
N MET A 62 11.86 -18.03 -11.06
CA MET A 62 12.98 -17.28 -10.51
C MET A 62 12.53 -16.40 -9.34
N ILE A 63 11.42 -15.67 -9.51
CA ILE A 63 10.81 -14.87 -8.43
C ILE A 63 10.40 -15.77 -7.27
N HIS A 64 9.70 -16.88 -7.55
CA HIS A 64 9.32 -17.86 -6.55
C HIS A 64 10.53 -18.37 -5.74
N ASN A 65 11.60 -18.77 -6.43
CA ASN A 65 12.81 -19.23 -5.77
C ASN A 65 13.45 -18.15 -4.89
N TRP A 66 13.38 -16.87 -5.28
CA TRP A 66 13.83 -15.76 -4.45
C TRP A 66 12.94 -15.60 -3.21
N VAL A 67 11.61 -15.64 -3.35
CA VAL A 67 10.66 -15.57 -2.22
C VAL A 67 10.96 -16.66 -1.20
N GLN A 68 11.12 -17.92 -1.65
CA GLN A 68 11.38 -19.06 -0.78
C GLN A 68 12.75 -18.99 -0.09
N LYS A 69 13.78 -18.46 -0.75
CA LYS A 69 15.15 -18.41 -0.20
C LYS A 69 15.43 -17.16 0.62
N THR A 70 14.70 -16.07 0.37
CA THR A 70 15.02 -14.74 0.89
C THR A 70 13.96 -14.26 1.88
N LEU A 71 12.67 -14.40 1.57
CA LEU A 71 11.59 -13.85 2.41
C LEU A 71 11.04 -14.88 3.42
N ARG A 72 10.82 -16.13 3.00
CA ARG A 72 10.32 -17.20 3.91
C ARG A 72 11.20 -17.45 5.14
N PRO A 73 12.54 -17.31 5.09
CA PRO A 73 13.36 -17.38 6.31
C PRO A 73 13.00 -16.34 7.38
N LEU A 74 12.41 -15.20 7.00
CA LEU A 74 12.00 -14.13 7.91
C LEU A 74 10.72 -14.47 8.70
N GLU A 75 10.08 -15.61 8.40
CA GLU A 75 9.03 -16.18 9.25
C GLU A 75 9.60 -16.64 10.61
N ASN A 76 10.92 -16.80 10.72
CA ASN A 76 11.61 -17.01 11.99
C ASN A 76 11.71 -15.69 12.78
N ASP A 77 11.15 -15.66 13.98
CA ASP A 77 11.10 -14.46 14.83
C ASP A 77 12.51 -13.89 15.15
N ALA A 78 13.52 -14.74 15.35
CA ALA A 78 14.87 -14.27 15.67
C ALA A 78 15.56 -13.65 14.44
N GLU A 79 15.35 -14.21 13.25
CA GLU A 79 15.93 -13.63 12.03
C GLU A 79 15.25 -12.31 11.65
N TYR A 80 13.92 -12.23 11.80
CA TYR A 80 13.18 -10.98 11.59
C TYR A 80 13.65 -9.89 12.56
N GLU A 81 13.72 -10.20 13.86
CA GLU A 81 14.18 -9.26 14.89
C GLU A 81 15.62 -8.81 14.66
N ARG A 82 16.50 -9.73 14.22
CA ARG A 82 17.88 -9.40 13.87
C ARG A 82 17.94 -8.28 12.83
N LEU A 83 17.08 -8.31 11.80
CA LEU A 83 16.99 -7.25 10.79
C LEU A 83 16.44 -5.94 11.37
N CYS A 84 15.41 -6.02 12.21
CA CYS A 84 14.86 -4.84 12.90
C CYS A 84 15.91 -4.14 13.77
N ALA A 85 16.76 -4.90 14.45
CA ALA A 85 17.78 -4.43 15.38
C ALA A 85 19.13 -4.08 14.72
N MET A 86 19.25 -4.14 13.39
CA MET A 86 20.43 -3.63 12.68
C MET A 86 20.55 -2.11 12.84
N GLU A 87 21.56 -1.52 12.20
CA GLU A 87 21.78 -0.06 12.23
C GLU A 87 20.47 0.70 12.01
N GLU A 88 20.16 1.61 12.93
CA GLU A 88 18.91 2.35 12.92
C GLU A 88 18.85 3.24 11.67
N PHE A 89 17.75 3.10 10.93
CA PHE A 89 17.46 3.88 9.74
C PHE A 89 16.20 4.71 9.96
N VAL A 90 16.35 6.03 9.81
CA VAL A 90 15.25 6.99 9.73
C VAL A 90 15.42 7.74 8.41
N PRO A 91 14.41 7.76 7.53
CA PRO A 91 14.53 8.41 6.23
C PRO A 91 14.70 9.91 6.39
N THR A 92 15.40 10.54 5.45
CA THR A 92 15.41 11.99 5.28
C THR A 92 14.44 12.40 4.17
N PRO A 93 14.07 13.70 4.09
CA PRO A 93 13.30 14.21 2.95
C PRO A 93 13.91 13.85 1.59
N GLU A 94 15.24 13.93 1.46
CA GLU A 94 15.96 13.61 0.23
C GLU A 94 15.84 12.14 -0.16
N ILE A 95 15.93 11.23 0.83
CA ILE A 95 15.74 9.80 0.62
C ILE A 95 14.30 9.51 0.16
N MET A 96 13.31 10.11 0.82
CA MET A 96 11.91 9.94 0.42
C MET A 96 11.63 10.50 -0.99
N THR A 97 12.22 11.65 -1.33
CA THR A 97 12.16 12.19 -2.71
C THR A 97 12.78 11.23 -3.71
N ALA A 98 13.93 10.63 -3.39
CA ALA A 98 14.61 9.68 -4.26
C ALA A 98 13.81 8.38 -4.46
N ILE A 99 13.17 7.87 -3.41
CA ILE A 99 12.25 6.73 -3.47
C ILE A 99 11.08 7.05 -4.39
N TYR A 100 10.43 8.19 -4.18
CA TYR A 100 9.28 8.60 -4.99
C TYR A 100 9.65 8.78 -6.47
N ALA A 101 10.82 9.37 -6.74
CA ALA A 101 11.35 9.51 -8.10
C ALA A 101 11.67 8.14 -8.75
N ALA A 102 12.19 7.18 -7.99
CA ALA A 102 12.48 5.83 -8.49
C ALA A 102 11.21 5.03 -8.83
N LEU A 103 10.11 5.30 -8.13
CA LEU A 103 8.83 4.62 -8.32
C LEU A 103 7.94 5.26 -9.39
N ARG A 104 8.13 6.56 -9.68
CA ARG A 104 7.35 7.32 -10.67
C ARG A 104 7.19 6.64 -12.05
N PRO A 105 8.19 5.93 -12.61
CA PRO A 105 8.03 5.25 -13.91
C PRO A 105 7.04 4.06 -13.89
N TYR A 106 6.63 3.59 -12.72
CA TYR A 106 5.86 2.36 -12.55
C TYR A 106 4.38 2.60 -12.26
N HIS A 107 3.77 3.55 -12.96
CA HIS A 107 2.33 3.83 -12.85
C HIS A 107 1.51 2.73 -13.55
N GLY A 108 0.50 2.17 -12.89
CA GLY A 108 -0.23 0.99 -13.37
C GLY A 108 -1.11 0.37 -12.30
N GLY A 109 -1.54 -0.89 -12.47
CA GLY A 109 -2.20 -1.65 -11.39
C GLY A 109 -3.66 -2.02 -11.65
N GLY A 110 -4.30 -1.35 -12.59
CA GLY A 110 -5.73 -1.49 -12.81
C GLY A 110 -6.56 -0.72 -11.79
N VAL A 111 -7.81 -0.44 -12.14
CA VAL A 111 -8.67 0.45 -11.36
C VAL A 111 -9.06 -0.18 -10.02
N GLY A 112 -8.98 0.60 -8.95
CA GLY A 112 -9.17 0.18 -7.58
C GLY A 112 -7.94 -0.47 -6.95
N HIS A 113 -6.89 -0.74 -7.72
CA HIS A 113 -5.62 -1.35 -7.29
C HIS A 113 -4.40 -0.61 -7.86
N GLU A 114 -4.60 0.65 -8.25
CA GLU A 114 -3.61 1.42 -8.97
C GLU A 114 -2.43 1.86 -8.10
N PHE A 115 -1.22 1.62 -8.63
CA PHE A 115 0.01 2.23 -8.14
C PHE A 115 0.28 3.54 -8.87
N GLY A 116 0.60 4.57 -8.10
CA GLY A 116 0.73 5.94 -8.59
C GLY A 116 -0.61 6.58 -8.94
N GLY A 117 -1.73 6.01 -8.50
CA GLY A 117 -3.05 6.64 -8.49
C GLY A 117 -3.66 6.67 -7.10
N GLY A 118 -4.98 6.81 -7.02
CA GLY A 118 -5.72 7.12 -5.80
C GLY A 118 -5.45 6.14 -4.65
N HIS A 119 -5.52 4.83 -4.92
CA HIS A 119 -5.32 3.79 -3.89
C HIS A 119 -3.96 3.92 -3.19
N SER A 120 -2.85 3.76 -3.93
CA SER A 120 -1.51 3.84 -3.34
C SER A 120 -1.23 5.15 -2.59
N TRP A 121 -1.73 6.29 -3.10
CA TRP A 121 -1.55 7.58 -2.40
C TRP A 121 -2.33 7.65 -1.09
N ARG A 122 -3.53 7.07 -1.03
CA ARG A 122 -4.31 7.01 0.21
C ARG A 122 -3.70 6.04 1.20
N ASP A 123 -3.20 4.88 0.78
CA ASP A 123 -2.53 3.96 1.70
C ASP A 123 -1.29 4.62 2.33
N PHE A 124 -0.54 5.39 1.54
CA PHE A 124 0.59 6.14 2.07
C PHE A 124 0.16 7.20 3.10
N LEU A 125 -0.93 7.92 2.86
CA LEU A 125 -1.49 8.86 3.84
C LEU A 125 -2.04 8.15 5.09
N ASP A 126 -2.72 7.03 4.92
CA ASP A 126 -3.27 6.20 6.00
C ASP A 126 -2.14 5.69 6.90
N GLY A 127 -1.07 5.16 6.29
CA GLY A 127 0.15 4.75 6.98
C GLY A 127 0.80 5.87 7.79
N LEU A 128 1.01 7.04 7.17
CA LEU A 128 1.55 8.22 7.85
C LEU A 128 0.67 8.67 9.02
N ALA A 129 -0.66 8.65 8.86
CA ALA A 129 -1.61 9.05 9.89
C ALA A 129 -1.68 8.03 11.04
N ILE A 130 -1.53 6.73 10.75
CA ILE A 130 -1.40 5.70 11.79
C ILE A 130 -0.13 5.96 12.60
N ILE A 131 1.03 6.14 11.94
CA ILE A 131 2.33 6.34 12.59
C ILE A 131 2.37 7.64 13.41
N ALA A 132 1.72 8.70 12.94
CA ALA A 132 1.80 10.07 13.44
C ALA A 132 1.81 10.21 14.96
N HIS A 133 0.92 9.50 15.66
CA HIS A 133 0.71 9.64 17.10
C HIS A 133 0.56 8.30 17.83
N ASP A 134 0.90 7.17 17.19
CA ASP A 134 0.67 5.86 17.82
C ASP A 134 1.76 5.51 18.85
N PRO A 135 1.39 5.30 20.12
CA PRO A 135 2.36 5.01 21.18
C PRO A 135 3.05 3.66 21.02
N THR A 136 2.40 2.67 20.40
CA THR A 136 2.99 1.35 20.15
C THR A 136 4.07 1.45 19.10
N LEU A 137 3.80 2.16 17.99
CA LEU A 137 4.78 2.38 16.92
C LEU A 137 5.96 3.25 17.35
N LYS A 138 5.73 4.21 18.26
CA LYS A 138 6.81 5.00 18.88
C LYS A 138 7.84 4.15 19.62
N THR A 139 7.44 2.96 20.09
CA THR A 139 8.31 2.01 20.79
C THR A 139 8.81 0.88 19.90
N ALA A 140 8.35 0.76 18.66
CA ALA A 140 8.83 -0.25 17.72
C ALA A 140 10.25 0.08 17.23
N TYR A 141 10.91 -0.90 16.59
CA TYR A 141 12.17 -0.63 15.90
C TYR A 141 11.92 0.30 14.71
N PRO A 142 12.68 1.42 14.54
CA PRO A 142 12.49 2.34 13.42
C PRO A 142 12.55 1.68 12.05
N ASN A 143 13.41 0.67 11.91
CA ASN A 143 13.56 -0.13 10.69
C ASN A 143 12.26 -0.87 10.31
N ASP A 144 11.55 -1.41 11.31
CA ASP A 144 10.28 -2.13 11.12
C ASP A 144 9.14 -1.15 10.78
N VAL A 145 9.11 0.01 11.44
CA VAL A 145 8.12 1.07 11.14
C VAL A 145 8.30 1.62 9.72
N PHE A 146 9.55 1.91 9.32
CA PHE A 146 9.83 2.45 7.99
C PHE A 146 9.55 1.42 6.89
N ALA A 147 9.94 0.16 7.11
CA ALA A 147 9.58 -0.93 6.21
C ALA A 147 8.06 -1.08 6.04
N GLY A 148 7.30 -0.90 7.13
CA GLY A 148 5.83 -0.84 7.11
C GLY A 148 5.31 0.28 6.23
N LEU A 149 5.77 1.51 6.45
CA LEU A 149 5.37 2.68 5.66
C LEU A 149 5.64 2.50 4.16
N LEU A 150 6.77 1.89 3.80
CA LEU A 150 7.08 1.55 2.41
C LEU A 150 6.14 0.45 1.89
N GLY A 151 5.83 -0.54 2.72
CA GLY A 151 4.84 -1.56 2.43
C GLY A 151 3.46 -0.97 2.18
N ASP A 152 2.98 -0.03 3.02
CA ASP A 152 1.69 0.65 2.87
C ASP A 152 1.54 1.19 1.45
N PHE A 153 2.53 1.94 0.97
CA PHE A 153 2.53 2.56 -0.36
C PHE A 153 2.65 1.55 -1.52
N MET A 154 3.34 0.42 -1.32
CA MET A 154 3.78 -0.46 -2.41
C MET A 154 3.19 -1.87 -2.37
N HIS A 155 2.25 -2.17 -1.48
CA HIS A 155 1.75 -3.53 -1.33
C HIS A 155 1.10 -4.08 -2.60
N ASP A 156 0.43 -3.21 -3.37
CA ASP A 156 -0.19 -3.51 -4.66
C ASP A 156 0.74 -3.23 -5.86
N PHE A 157 2.04 -2.99 -5.64
CA PHE A 157 2.98 -2.61 -6.70
C PHE A 157 3.13 -3.66 -7.81
N GLY A 158 2.93 -4.94 -7.49
CA GLY A 158 2.96 -6.02 -8.47
C GLY A 158 1.83 -5.95 -9.50
N ASN A 159 0.71 -5.29 -9.17
CA ASN A 159 -0.41 -5.13 -10.08
C ASN A 159 -0.04 -4.34 -11.35
N VAL A 160 1.00 -3.50 -11.26
CA VAL A 160 1.52 -2.70 -12.40
C VAL A 160 1.86 -3.57 -13.60
N ALA A 161 2.36 -4.78 -13.35
CA ALA A 161 2.77 -5.72 -14.39
C ALA A 161 1.98 -7.03 -14.39
N LYS A 162 1.31 -7.37 -13.29
CA LYS A 162 0.53 -8.60 -13.15
C LYS A 162 -0.78 -8.34 -12.41
N PRO A 163 -1.91 -8.27 -13.12
CA PRO A 163 -3.21 -8.03 -12.48
C PRO A 163 -3.53 -9.09 -11.42
N ARG A 164 -3.95 -8.68 -10.21
CA ARG A 164 -4.36 -9.59 -9.13
C ARG A 164 -5.46 -10.59 -9.52
N TYR A 165 -6.27 -10.27 -10.53
CA TYR A 165 -7.33 -11.17 -11.03
C TYR A 165 -6.78 -12.43 -11.69
N GLU A 166 -5.48 -12.46 -11.98
CA GLU A 166 -4.75 -13.60 -12.54
C GLU A 166 -3.85 -14.30 -11.49
N ASP A 167 -3.94 -13.92 -10.21
CA ASP A 167 -3.12 -14.47 -9.12
C ASP A 167 -3.25 -15.99 -8.99
N ASN A 168 -4.41 -16.54 -9.30
CA ASN A 168 -4.68 -17.98 -9.23
C ASN A 168 -4.02 -18.77 -10.37
N LEU A 169 -3.51 -18.10 -11.42
CA LEU A 169 -2.92 -18.78 -12.57
C LEU A 169 -1.44 -19.18 -12.35
N TRP A 170 -0.79 -18.63 -11.32
CA TRP A 170 0.66 -18.67 -11.14
C TRP A 170 1.09 -19.01 -9.72
N GLU A 171 2.34 -19.48 -9.56
CA GLU A 171 2.94 -19.78 -8.25
C GLU A 171 2.92 -18.54 -7.32
N GLU A 172 3.41 -17.42 -7.83
CA GLU A 172 3.43 -16.13 -7.12
C GLU A 172 2.26 -15.23 -7.54
N GLY A 173 1.67 -14.48 -6.61
CA GLY A 173 0.64 -13.48 -6.91
C GLY A 173 1.23 -12.07 -7.06
N HIS A 174 0.35 -11.07 -7.18
CA HIS A 174 0.73 -9.65 -7.21
C HIS A 174 1.57 -9.26 -5.99
N ALA A 175 1.27 -9.79 -4.80
CA ALA A 175 1.99 -9.47 -3.57
C ALA A 175 3.46 -9.91 -3.62
N GLU A 176 3.73 -11.17 -4.00
CA GLU A 176 5.10 -11.68 -4.05
C GLU A 176 5.90 -11.11 -5.23
N VAL A 177 5.24 -10.89 -6.39
CA VAL A 177 5.84 -10.17 -7.52
C VAL A 177 6.16 -8.72 -7.13
N GLY A 178 5.24 -8.05 -6.46
CA GLY A 178 5.40 -6.67 -5.97
C GLY A 178 6.52 -6.54 -4.95
N ALA A 179 6.64 -7.49 -4.02
CA ALA A 179 7.74 -7.56 -3.05
C ALA A 179 9.11 -7.65 -3.74
N TRP A 180 9.23 -8.54 -4.73
CA TRP A 180 10.44 -8.67 -5.52
C TRP A 180 10.72 -7.41 -6.34
N GLN A 181 9.72 -6.85 -7.02
CA GLN A 181 9.85 -5.65 -7.83
C GLN A 181 10.30 -4.44 -6.99
N ALA A 182 9.64 -4.18 -5.85
CA ALA A 182 9.99 -3.10 -4.94
C ALA A 182 11.43 -3.25 -4.41
N TYR A 183 11.83 -4.48 -4.06
CA TYR A 183 13.22 -4.78 -3.67
C TYR A 183 14.20 -4.37 -4.76
N GLN A 184 13.96 -4.77 -6.01
CA GLN A 184 14.88 -4.48 -7.13
C GLN A 184 14.97 -2.98 -7.45
N VAL A 185 13.85 -2.25 -7.40
CA VAL A 185 13.79 -0.82 -7.73
C VAL A 185 14.54 0.03 -6.71
N LEU A 186 14.51 -0.39 -5.43
CA LEU A 186 15.05 0.37 -4.30
C LEU A 186 16.41 -0.12 -3.79
N GLN A 187 16.99 -1.19 -4.37
CA GLN A 187 18.21 -1.84 -3.85
C GLN A 187 19.43 -0.92 -3.70
N ASP A 188 19.52 0.12 -4.54
CA ASP A 188 20.63 1.09 -4.50
C ASP A 188 20.33 2.30 -3.59
N LEU A 189 19.12 2.41 -3.07
CA LEU A 189 18.66 3.56 -2.26
C LEU A 189 18.58 3.24 -0.77
N LEU A 190 18.38 1.97 -0.41
CA LEU A 190 18.08 1.56 0.95
C LEU A 190 19.01 0.44 1.43
N PRO A 191 19.30 0.36 2.73
CA PRO A 191 19.99 -0.78 3.31
C PRO A 191 19.22 -2.09 3.09
N GLU A 192 19.95 -3.19 2.86
CA GLU A 192 19.38 -4.52 2.60
C GLU A 192 18.38 -4.97 3.66
N HIS A 193 18.64 -4.70 4.94
CA HIS A 193 17.74 -5.10 6.01
C HIS A 193 16.37 -4.40 5.93
N ILE A 194 16.30 -3.13 5.49
CA ILE A 194 15.03 -2.42 5.26
C ILE A 194 14.30 -3.02 4.07
N LEU A 195 15.02 -3.29 2.98
CA LEU A 195 14.45 -3.87 1.75
C LEU A 195 13.83 -5.24 2.02
N LEU A 196 14.48 -6.07 2.83
CA LEU A 196 13.98 -7.39 3.21
C LEU A 196 12.74 -7.31 4.10
N LEU A 197 12.74 -6.43 5.12
CA LEU A 197 11.58 -6.21 5.98
C LEU A 197 10.37 -5.69 5.18
N MET A 198 10.61 -4.73 4.29
CA MET A 198 9.59 -4.15 3.40
C MET A 198 9.04 -5.21 2.44
N ALA A 199 9.90 -5.93 1.73
CA ALA A 199 9.48 -6.97 0.81
C ALA A 199 8.69 -8.08 1.51
N TYR A 200 9.07 -8.45 2.74
CA TYR A 200 8.29 -9.37 3.55
C TYR A 200 6.92 -8.80 3.91
N ALA A 201 6.83 -7.54 4.32
CA ALA A 201 5.56 -6.89 4.64
C ALA A 201 4.63 -6.83 3.42
N ILE A 202 5.16 -6.46 2.25
CA ILE A 202 4.44 -6.49 0.97
C ILE A 202 3.95 -7.91 0.66
N ALA A 203 4.81 -8.93 0.71
CA ALA A 203 4.37 -10.30 0.40
C ALA A 203 3.31 -10.82 1.38
N ALA A 204 3.47 -10.50 2.66
CA ALA A 204 2.59 -10.94 3.74
C ALA A 204 1.31 -10.10 3.91
N HIS A 205 1.11 -9.02 3.14
CA HIS A 205 -0.04 -8.14 3.32
C HIS A 205 -1.37 -8.85 3.02
N THR A 206 -1.36 -9.81 2.09
CA THR A 206 -2.58 -10.51 1.69
C THR A 206 -3.17 -11.31 2.86
N HIS A 207 -4.44 -11.08 3.15
CA HIS A 207 -5.14 -11.73 4.26
C HIS A 207 -5.68 -13.11 3.86
N LYS A 208 -4.78 -14.07 3.64
CA LYS A 208 -5.16 -15.46 3.40
C LYS A 208 -5.47 -16.15 4.73
N LEU A 209 -6.73 -16.58 4.92
CA LEU A 209 -7.17 -17.30 6.12
C LEU A 209 -6.71 -18.77 6.16
N GLY A 210 -6.13 -19.26 5.06
CA GLY A 210 -5.63 -20.61 4.90
C GLY A 210 -4.89 -20.76 3.56
N PRO A 211 -4.28 -21.93 3.32
CA PRO A 211 -3.62 -22.22 2.05
C PRO A 211 -4.60 -22.11 0.88
N VAL A 212 -4.14 -21.56 -0.24
CA VAL A 212 -4.94 -21.38 -1.46
C VAL A 212 -4.33 -22.20 -2.59
N THR A 213 -5.10 -23.13 -3.16
CA THR A 213 -4.70 -23.88 -4.34
C THR A 213 -4.93 -23.05 -5.59
N CYS A 214 -3.88 -22.85 -6.36
CA CYS A 214 -3.87 -22.17 -7.66
C CYS A 214 -4.27 -23.14 -8.78
N ASP A 215 -4.69 -22.62 -9.93
CA ASP A 215 -5.15 -23.40 -11.09
C ASP A 215 -4.03 -24.26 -11.68
N ASN A 216 -2.77 -23.85 -11.51
CA ASN A 216 -1.59 -24.62 -11.88
C ASN A 216 -1.25 -25.76 -10.88
N GLY A 217 -2.04 -25.92 -9.82
CA GLY A 217 -1.87 -26.93 -8.77
C GLY A 217 -0.93 -26.53 -7.63
N TYR A 218 -0.29 -25.36 -7.70
CA TYR A 218 0.54 -24.84 -6.61
C TYR A 218 -0.33 -24.44 -5.41
N VAL A 219 0.15 -24.72 -4.19
CA VAL A 219 -0.53 -24.31 -2.96
C VAL A 219 0.22 -23.13 -2.36
N ARG A 220 -0.41 -21.96 -2.35
CA ARG A 220 0.17 -20.76 -1.72
C ARG A 220 -0.14 -20.79 -0.23
N GLU A 221 0.91 -21.01 0.55
CA GLU A 221 0.86 -21.03 2.01
C GLU A 221 0.66 -19.64 2.60
N VAL A 222 0.00 -19.59 3.76
CA VAL A 222 -0.18 -18.36 4.54
C VAL A 222 1.18 -17.86 5.04
N TRP A 223 1.32 -16.54 5.16
CA TRP A 223 2.51 -15.90 5.73
C TRP A 223 2.41 -15.80 7.26
N ASN A 224 3.51 -16.01 7.97
CA ASN A 224 3.56 -15.75 9.41
C ASN A 224 3.43 -14.26 9.71
N ASP A 225 2.28 -13.87 10.25
CA ASP A 225 1.95 -12.49 10.61
C ASP A 225 1.96 -12.24 12.12
N ARG A 226 2.38 -13.22 12.93
CA ARG A 226 2.28 -13.12 14.39
C ARG A 226 3.17 -11.98 14.92
N MET A 227 2.55 -10.94 15.48
CA MET A 227 3.29 -9.91 16.22
C MET A 227 3.81 -10.47 17.54
N PHE A 228 5.05 -10.13 17.91
CA PHE A 228 5.68 -10.49 19.18
C PHE A 228 6.39 -9.29 19.80
N TYR A 229 6.89 -9.46 21.03
CA TYR A 229 7.63 -8.42 21.75
C TYR A 229 9.03 -8.91 22.08
N ASN A 230 10.03 -8.06 21.85
CA ASN A 230 11.40 -8.27 22.31
C ASN A 230 11.86 -7.07 23.15
N MET A 231 12.30 -7.32 24.39
CA MET A 231 12.74 -6.28 25.33
C MET A 231 11.79 -5.06 25.47
N GLY A 232 10.49 -5.25 25.26
CA GLY A 232 9.49 -4.18 25.31
C GLY A 232 9.19 -3.52 23.96
N HIS A 233 9.93 -3.83 22.91
CA HIS A 233 9.66 -3.38 21.54
C HIS A 233 8.68 -4.34 20.84
N PRO A 234 7.57 -3.86 20.25
CA PRO A 234 6.79 -4.66 19.32
C PRO A 234 7.58 -4.91 18.04
N VAL A 235 7.51 -6.14 17.52
CA VAL A 235 8.23 -6.61 16.34
C VAL A 235 7.26 -7.24 15.35
N ARG A 236 7.58 -7.12 14.05
CA ARG A 236 6.73 -7.45 12.90
C ARG A 236 5.58 -6.46 12.75
N VAL A 237 5.82 -5.20 13.10
CA VAL A 237 4.83 -4.14 12.92
C VAL A 237 4.68 -3.75 11.45
N ALA A 238 5.71 -3.96 10.61
CA ALA A 238 5.64 -3.65 9.18
C ALA A 238 4.47 -4.37 8.49
N VAL A 239 4.33 -5.68 8.74
CA VAL A 239 3.24 -6.50 8.16
C VAL A 239 1.87 -5.93 8.53
N TRP A 240 1.71 -5.47 9.77
CA TRP A 240 0.45 -4.96 10.27
C TRP A 240 0.16 -3.55 9.79
N LEU A 241 1.17 -2.67 9.73
CA LEU A 241 1.04 -1.35 9.10
C LEU A 241 0.53 -1.47 7.67
N THR A 242 1.16 -2.33 6.86
CA THR A 242 0.78 -2.54 5.45
C THR A 242 -0.65 -3.01 5.32
N ARG A 243 -1.07 -3.91 6.21
CA ARG A 243 -2.46 -4.39 6.27
C ARG A 243 -3.44 -3.35 6.78
N PHE A 244 -3.02 -2.49 7.71
CA PHE A 244 -3.87 -1.46 8.28
C PHE A 244 -4.19 -0.39 7.24
N ALA A 245 -3.20 0.04 6.46
CA ALA A 245 -3.39 0.99 5.37
C ALA A 245 -4.40 0.45 4.33
N ASP A 246 -4.15 -0.74 3.76
CA ASP A 246 -5.07 -1.39 2.80
C ASP A 246 -6.48 -1.55 3.38
N ARG A 247 -6.59 -1.96 4.66
CA ARG A 247 -7.88 -2.09 5.35
C ARG A 247 -8.60 -0.75 5.54
N LEU A 248 -7.89 0.34 5.80
CA LEU A 248 -8.50 1.66 5.94
C LEU A 248 -9.06 2.10 4.59
N ASP A 249 -8.30 1.94 3.50
CA ASP A 249 -8.76 2.37 2.18
C ASP A 249 -9.90 1.49 1.61
N THR A 250 -9.96 0.22 2.01
CA THR A 250 -11.09 -0.69 1.70
C THR A 250 -12.29 -0.56 2.64
N ASN A 251 -12.35 0.49 3.47
CA ASN A 251 -13.48 0.74 4.37
C ASN A 251 -14.10 2.14 4.13
N GLY A 252 -15.27 2.40 4.72
CA GLY A 252 -15.96 3.69 4.55
C GLY A 252 -16.44 3.96 3.13
N VAL A 253 -16.46 5.23 2.73
CA VAL A 253 -17.00 5.67 1.43
C VAL A 253 -16.07 5.43 0.25
N THR A 254 -14.79 5.12 0.49
CA THR A 254 -13.82 4.82 -0.59
C THR A 254 -14.07 3.45 -1.19
N LEU A 255 -14.61 2.49 -0.41
CA LEU A 255 -14.75 1.11 -0.86
C LEU A 255 -15.59 0.99 -2.12
N PHE A 256 -16.77 1.63 -2.22
CA PHE A 256 -17.57 1.45 -3.44
C PHE A 256 -16.90 2.05 -4.67
N ALA A 257 -16.17 3.14 -4.49
CA ALA A 257 -15.50 3.82 -5.58
C ALA A 257 -14.30 3.06 -6.12
N ARG A 258 -13.71 2.18 -5.30
CA ARG A 258 -12.73 1.19 -5.74
C ARG A 258 -13.40 -0.06 -6.28
N HIS A 259 -14.31 -0.64 -5.50
CA HIS A 259 -14.83 -1.98 -5.73
C HIS A 259 -15.64 -2.09 -7.02
N ILE A 260 -16.46 -1.10 -7.38
CA ILE A 260 -17.28 -1.15 -8.61
C ILE A 260 -16.38 -1.13 -9.86
N PRO A 261 -15.50 -0.12 -10.07
CA PRO A 261 -14.60 -0.14 -11.22
C PRO A 261 -13.65 -1.33 -11.25
N ALA A 262 -13.11 -1.74 -10.09
CA ALA A 262 -12.23 -2.90 -9.96
C ALA A 262 -12.90 -4.18 -10.45
N ASN A 263 -14.15 -4.44 -10.05
CA ASN A 263 -14.87 -5.63 -10.49
C ASN A 263 -15.25 -5.57 -11.98
N ILE A 264 -15.57 -4.38 -12.50
CA ILE A 264 -15.79 -4.18 -13.94
C ILE A 264 -14.52 -4.52 -14.71
N GLU A 265 -13.37 -3.99 -14.28
CA GLU A 265 -12.10 -4.28 -14.92
C GLU A 265 -11.73 -5.76 -14.81
N GLY A 266 -11.92 -6.37 -13.64
CA GLY A 266 -11.70 -7.81 -13.43
C GLY A 266 -12.52 -8.69 -14.37
N SER A 267 -13.71 -8.23 -14.81
CA SER A 267 -14.52 -8.95 -15.81
C SER A 267 -13.85 -9.03 -17.19
N PHE A 268 -12.97 -8.09 -17.55
CA PHE A 268 -12.22 -8.12 -18.81
C PHE A 268 -11.26 -9.32 -18.88
N TYR A 269 -10.80 -9.80 -17.73
CA TYR A 269 -9.87 -10.92 -17.59
C TYR A 269 -10.58 -12.26 -17.39
N GLY A 270 -11.93 -12.28 -17.39
CA GLY A 270 -12.68 -13.45 -16.90
C GLY A 270 -12.33 -13.79 -15.45
N GLY A 271 -11.94 -12.77 -14.68
CA GLY A 271 -11.42 -12.91 -13.34
C GLY A 271 -12.50 -13.29 -12.34
N LYS A 272 -12.04 -13.73 -11.18
CA LYS A 272 -12.89 -14.00 -10.02
C LYS A 272 -12.54 -13.05 -8.90
N ASP A 273 -13.53 -12.64 -8.13
CA ASP A 273 -13.30 -11.93 -6.88
C ASP A 273 -13.63 -12.86 -5.70
N PHE A 274 -13.07 -12.55 -4.53
CA PHE A 274 -13.12 -13.39 -3.35
C PHE A 274 -14.03 -12.79 -2.29
N SER A 275 -15.10 -13.50 -1.95
CA SER A 275 -15.99 -13.11 -0.84
C SER A 275 -15.89 -14.14 0.28
N ALA A 276 -15.23 -13.76 1.38
CA ALA A 276 -15.05 -14.50 2.64
C ALA A 276 -14.34 -15.86 2.52
N ALA A 277 -14.93 -16.84 1.84
CA ALA A 277 -14.43 -18.22 1.75
C ALA A 277 -14.50 -18.83 0.35
N ALA A 278 -15.05 -18.12 -0.64
CA ALA A 278 -15.16 -18.63 -2.00
C ALA A 278 -15.00 -17.51 -3.03
N PHE A 279 -14.42 -17.88 -4.17
CA PHE A 279 -14.40 -17.06 -5.37
C PHE A 279 -15.80 -17.02 -6.02
N TYR A 280 -16.14 -15.89 -6.62
CA TYR A 280 -17.30 -15.74 -7.50
C TYR A 280 -16.86 -15.10 -8.82
N GLU A 281 -17.54 -15.49 -9.90
CA GLU A 281 -17.25 -14.99 -11.25
C GLU A 281 -17.70 -13.53 -11.38
N LEU A 282 -16.88 -12.71 -12.06
CA LEU A 282 -17.20 -11.32 -12.41
C LEU A 282 -18.00 -11.26 -13.71
N ASP A 283 -19.21 -11.82 -13.69
CA ASP A 283 -20.12 -11.81 -14.84
C ASP A 283 -21.11 -10.64 -14.79
N GLY A 284 -21.87 -10.43 -15.88
CA GLY A 284 -22.86 -9.34 -15.96
C GLY A 284 -23.92 -9.38 -14.86
N LYS A 285 -24.27 -10.57 -14.34
CA LYS A 285 -25.24 -10.71 -13.26
C LYS A 285 -24.64 -10.24 -11.92
N ALA A 286 -23.40 -10.62 -11.63
CA ALA A 286 -22.68 -10.15 -10.45
C ALA A 286 -22.50 -8.63 -10.47
N LEU A 287 -22.11 -8.06 -11.62
CA LEU A 287 -21.95 -6.62 -11.80
C LEU A 287 -23.27 -5.85 -11.63
N ALA A 288 -24.39 -6.38 -12.14
CA ALA A 288 -25.71 -5.75 -11.97
C ALA A 288 -26.16 -5.71 -10.50
N VAL A 289 -25.87 -6.76 -9.73
CA VAL A 289 -26.18 -6.80 -8.28
C VAL A 289 -25.34 -5.80 -7.49
N MET A 290 -24.09 -5.59 -7.93
CA MET A 290 -23.12 -4.71 -7.26
C MET A 290 -23.63 -3.29 -7.09
N VAL A 291 -24.19 -2.72 -8.16
CA VAL A 291 -24.67 -1.32 -8.21
C VAL A 291 -26.04 -1.11 -7.58
N LYS A 292 -26.69 -2.17 -7.07
CA LYS A 292 -28.01 -2.03 -6.43
C LYS A 292 -27.90 -1.20 -5.14
N PRO A 293 -28.76 -0.18 -4.93
CA PRO A 293 -28.77 0.67 -3.75
C PRO A 293 -29.42 0.00 -2.54
N THR A 294 -29.21 -1.31 -2.35
CA THR A 294 -29.81 -2.10 -1.26
C THR A 294 -28.82 -3.14 -0.77
N VAL A 295 -28.96 -3.57 0.48
CA VAL A 295 -28.14 -4.64 1.06
C VAL A 295 -28.67 -6.00 0.62
N VAL A 296 -28.18 -6.49 -0.51
CA VAL A 296 -28.59 -7.76 -1.12
C VAL A 296 -27.39 -8.61 -1.54
N LYS A 297 -27.66 -9.91 -1.69
CA LYS A 297 -26.74 -10.91 -2.26
C LYS A 297 -27.52 -11.83 -3.20
N ASP A 298 -27.02 -12.04 -4.41
CA ASP A 298 -27.56 -13.01 -5.35
C ASP A 298 -26.52 -14.11 -5.61
N GLY A 299 -26.85 -15.34 -5.22
CA GLY A 299 -25.87 -16.43 -5.18
C GLY A 299 -24.70 -16.05 -4.26
N ASN A 300 -23.50 -15.92 -4.85
CA ASN A 300 -22.29 -15.50 -4.14
C ASN A 300 -21.93 -14.02 -4.31
N ALA A 301 -22.57 -13.29 -5.24
CA ALA A 301 -22.25 -11.90 -5.53
C ALA A 301 -23.00 -10.94 -4.57
N PRO A 302 -22.30 -10.19 -3.71
CA PRO A 302 -22.90 -9.18 -2.86
C PRO A 302 -23.08 -7.85 -3.62
N SER A 303 -24.13 -7.10 -3.27
CA SER A 303 -24.17 -5.65 -3.55
C SER A 303 -23.01 -4.93 -2.86
N THR A 304 -22.56 -3.81 -3.42
CA THR A 304 -21.47 -3.05 -2.81
C THR A 304 -21.83 -2.52 -1.42
N LEU A 305 -23.09 -2.16 -1.18
CA LEU A 305 -23.55 -1.76 0.16
C LEU A 305 -23.46 -2.90 1.18
N MET A 306 -23.76 -4.14 0.78
CA MET A 306 -23.52 -5.31 1.64
C MET A 306 -22.03 -5.48 1.93
N HIS A 307 -21.17 -5.28 0.93
CA HIS A 307 -19.73 -5.41 1.11
C HIS A 307 -19.18 -4.35 2.09
N ILE A 308 -19.59 -3.08 1.93
CA ILE A 308 -19.29 -1.99 2.89
C ILE A 308 -19.74 -2.37 4.29
N GLY A 309 -20.97 -2.86 4.43
CA GLY A 309 -21.49 -3.31 5.72
C GLY A 309 -20.64 -4.43 6.34
N ASN A 310 -20.16 -5.38 5.53
CA ASN A 310 -19.31 -6.48 6.02
C ASN A 310 -17.94 -5.98 6.50
N PHE A 311 -17.27 -5.09 5.74
CA PHE A 311 -16.00 -4.48 6.15
C PHE A 311 -16.12 -3.61 7.40
N ALA A 312 -17.16 -2.79 7.48
CA ALA A 312 -17.41 -2.00 8.67
C ALA A 312 -17.65 -2.89 9.90
N ASN A 313 -18.45 -3.96 9.75
CA ASN A 313 -18.74 -4.88 10.85
C ASN A 313 -17.52 -5.74 11.25
N SER A 314 -16.62 -6.07 10.32
CA SER A 314 -15.40 -6.82 10.65
C SER A 314 -14.44 -6.00 11.52
N SER A 315 -14.54 -4.68 11.46
CA SER A 315 -13.74 -3.75 12.25
C SER A 315 -14.14 -3.72 13.73
N PHE A 316 -15.40 -4.02 14.05
CA PHE A 316 -15.92 -4.04 15.43
C PHE A 316 -15.89 -5.43 16.07
N LYS A 317 -15.60 -6.48 15.30
CA LYS A 317 -15.53 -7.86 15.79
C LYS A 317 -14.07 -8.28 15.86
N PHE A 318 -13.65 -8.90 16.96
CA PHE A 318 -12.31 -9.49 17.02
C PHE A 318 -12.24 -10.68 16.06
N GLY A 319 -11.55 -10.50 14.94
CA GLY A 319 -11.35 -11.50 13.90
C GLY A 319 -9.95 -11.45 13.31
N ALA A 320 -9.64 -12.31 12.35
CA ALA A 320 -8.31 -12.37 11.72
C ALA A 320 -7.88 -11.01 11.14
N TYR A 321 -8.83 -10.21 10.65
CA TYR A 321 -8.58 -8.88 10.11
C TYR A 321 -8.24 -7.84 11.17
N SER A 322 -8.87 -7.88 12.34
CA SER A 322 -8.83 -6.82 13.37
C SER A 322 -8.10 -7.21 14.65
N GLN A 323 -7.46 -8.39 14.68
CA GLN A 323 -6.91 -9.01 15.90
C GLN A 323 -5.83 -8.19 16.62
N HIS A 324 -5.27 -7.17 15.96
CA HIS A 324 -4.29 -6.27 16.56
C HIS A 324 -4.72 -4.81 16.59
N ASP A 325 -5.90 -4.42 16.07
CA ASP A 325 -6.31 -3.02 15.98
C ASP A 325 -6.23 -2.33 17.36
N ALA A 326 -6.75 -2.97 18.41
CA ALA A 326 -6.71 -2.45 19.79
C ALA A 326 -5.31 -2.34 20.41
N ARG A 327 -4.27 -2.89 19.76
CA ARG A 327 -2.86 -2.70 20.17
C ARG A 327 -2.26 -1.42 19.59
N PHE A 328 -2.93 -0.79 18.64
CA PHE A 328 -2.50 0.42 17.93
C PHE A 328 -3.61 1.49 18.04
N PRO A 329 -3.60 2.32 19.11
CA PRO A 329 -4.67 3.28 19.37
C PRO A 329 -4.98 4.22 18.20
N SER A 330 -3.99 4.59 17.38
CA SER A 330 -4.23 5.42 16.19
C SER A 330 -5.03 4.65 15.16
N MET A 331 -4.65 3.40 14.87
CA MET A 331 -5.37 2.52 13.94
C MET A 331 -6.80 2.25 14.43
N GLU A 332 -6.99 1.89 15.70
CA GLU A 332 -8.33 1.63 16.26
C GLU A 332 -9.27 2.83 16.05
N ARG A 333 -8.79 4.04 16.34
CA ARG A 333 -9.56 5.28 16.16
C ARG A 333 -9.88 5.56 14.69
N LEU A 334 -8.88 5.49 13.82
CA LEU A 334 -9.03 5.76 12.38
C LEU A 334 -9.97 4.74 11.73
N MET A 335 -9.83 3.47 12.08
CA MET A 335 -10.69 2.39 11.59
C MET A 335 -12.12 2.53 12.09
N ALA A 336 -12.34 2.90 13.36
CA ALA A 336 -13.67 3.18 13.89
C ALA A 336 -14.35 4.33 13.14
N TYR A 337 -13.60 5.39 12.78
CA TYR A 337 -14.11 6.48 11.96
C TYR A 337 -14.58 5.97 10.58
N LYS A 338 -13.74 5.21 9.88
CA LYS A 338 -14.05 4.65 8.54
C LYS A 338 -15.20 3.64 8.57
N ALA A 339 -15.24 2.77 9.56
CA ALA A 339 -16.32 1.81 9.74
C ALA A 339 -17.66 2.52 9.99
N ASN A 340 -17.70 3.54 10.85
CA ASN A 340 -18.91 4.34 11.09
C ASN A 340 -19.35 5.10 9.84
N GLN A 341 -18.41 5.65 9.07
CA GLN A 341 -18.67 6.27 7.78
C GLN A 341 -19.34 5.29 6.81
N GLY A 342 -18.86 4.06 6.73
CA GLY A 342 -19.43 3.00 5.87
C GLY A 342 -20.83 2.59 6.30
N LEU A 343 -21.05 2.37 7.60
CA LEU A 343 -22.38 2.06 8.14
C LEU A 343 -23.38 3.19 7.87
N ARG A 344 -22.95 4.45 8.01
CA ARG A 344 -23.80 5.61 7.72
C ARG A 344 -24.16 5.70 6.24
N LEU A 345 -23.21 5.44 5.34
CA LEU A 345 -23.49 5.39 3.89
C LEU A 345 -24.56 4.34 3.57
N VAL A 346 -24.42 3.12 4.11
CA VAL A 346 -25.41 2.05 3.92
C VAL A 346 -26.79 2.48 4.44
N GLU A 347 -26.83 3.10 5.61
CA GLU A 347 -28.06 3.59 6.21
C GLU A 347 -28.77 4.64 5.32
N VAL A 348 -28.06 5.69 4.89
CA VAL A 348 -28.67 6.80 4.14
C VAL A 348 -29.18 6.37 2.77
N VAL A 349 -28.47 5.46 2.08
CA VAL A 349 -28.92 4.93 0.79
C VAL A 349 -30.15 4.04 0.99
N ASN A 350 -30.13 3.16 1.99
CA ASN A 350 -31.20 2.19 2.22
C ASN A 350 -32.49 2.84 2.76
N GLN A 351 -32.39 3.98 3.46
CA GLN A 351 -33.55 4.73 3.97
C GLN A 351 -34.08 5.79 2.99
N SER A 352 -33.40 6.02 1.86
CA SER A 352 -33.84 7.00 0.87
C SER A 352 -35.12 6.57 0.16
N ILE A 353 -36.04 7.52 -0.04
CA ILE A 353 -37.36 7.29 -0.64
C ILE A 353 -37.31 7.33 -2.18
N GLY A 354 -36.13 7.60 -2.79
CA GLY A 354 -35.93 7.56 -4.25
C GLY A 354 -36.74 8.61 -5.03
N GLU A 355 -37.15 9.70 -4.37
CA GLU A 355 -37.91 10.80 -4.98
C GLU A 355 -36.98 11.79 -5.69
N ALA A 356 -37.21 11.99 -7.00
CA ALA A 356 -36.36 12.83 -7.84
C ALA A 356 -36.38 14.30 -7.40
N GLN A 357 -35.20 14.88 -7.16
CA GLN A 357 -35.05 16.30 -6.84
C GLN A 357 -35.28 17.19 -8.09
N PRO A 358 -36.28 18.10 -8.11
CA PRO A 358 -36.66 18.85 -9.31
C PRO A 358 -35.63 19.88 -9.83
N GLN A 359 -34.53 20.14 -9.11
CA GLN A 359 -33.58 21.23 -9.40
C GLN A 359 -32.10 20.87 -9.15
N ALA A 360 -31.72 19.60 -9.27
CA ALA A 360 -30.32 19.23 -9.12
C ALA A 360 -29.46 19.79 -10.27
N THR A 361 -28.31 20.38 -9.93
CA THR A 361 -27.34 20.93 -10.89
C THR A 361 -26.60 19.84 -11.68
N LEU A 362 -26.49 18.63 -11.11
CA LEU A 362 -25.91 17.45 -11.73
C LEU A 362 -26.88 16.27 -11.69
N SER A 363 -26.87 15.45 -12.74
CA SER A 363 -27.59 14.17 -12.73
C SER A 363 -26.99 13.22 -11.69
N THR A 364 -27.78 12.27 -11.20
CA THR A 364 -27.29 11.31 -10.19
C THR A 364 -26.18 10.43 -10.77
N LEU A 365 -26.27 10.13 -12.07
CA LEU A 365 -25.23 9.43 -12.82
C LEU A 365 -23.91 10.23 -12.82
N ASP A 366 -23.96 11.52 -13.14
CA ASP A 366 -22.74 12.36 -13.18
C ASP A 366 -22.12 12.49 -11.79
N LEU A 367 -22.94 12.64 -10.74
CA LEU A 367 -22.46 12.64 -9.35
C LEU A 367 -21.75 11.33 -9.00
N PHE A 368 -22.30 10.19 -9.43
CA PHE A 368 -21.71 8.89 -9.16
C PHE A 368 -20.38 8.76 -9.88
N TRP A 369 -20.39 8.95 -11.21
CA TRP A 369 -19.19 8.80 -12.03
C TRP A 369 -18.06 9.74 -11.57
N ASN A 370 -18.38 11.00 -11.27
CA ASN A 370 -17.40 11.96 -10.77
C ASN A 370 -16.79 11.52 -9.43
N PHE A 371 -17.59 10.92 -8.54
CA PHE A 371 -17.05 10.37 -7.29
C PHE A 371 -16.14 9.17 -7.54
N LEU A 372 -16.49 8.26 -8.45
CA LEU A 372 -15.63 7.14 -8.85
C LEU A 372 -14.28 7.65 -9.37
N CYS A 373 -14.29 8.59 -10.31
CA CYS A 373 -13.07 9.18 -10.87
C CYS A 373 -12.26 9.93 -9.82
N ARG A 374 -12.92 10.65 -8.89
CA ARG A 374 -12.26 11.40 -7.82
C ARG A 374 -11.55 10.49 -6.80
N VAL A 375 -12.10 9.33 -6.50
CA VAL A 375 -11.44 8.37 -5.59
C VAL A 375 -10.39 7.56 -6.36
N SER A 376 -10.62 7.14 -7.60
CA SER A 376 -9.60 6.38 -8.32
C SER A 376 -8.38 7.23 -8.72
N CYS A 377 -8.57 8.50 -9.13
CA CYS A 377 -7.50 9.36 -9.63
C CYS A 377 -6.61 8.68 -10.68
N PHE A 378 -7.20 7.85 -11.55
CA PHE A 378 -6.45 7.01 -12.49
C PHE A 378 -7.12 7.01 -13.86
N GLU A 379 -6.35 7.14 -14.93
CA GLU A 379 -6.88 7.36 -16.27
C GLU A 379 -7.64 6.14 -16.83
N SER A 380 -7.22 4.92 -16.48
CA SER A 380 -7.87 3.70 -16.98
C SER A 380 -9.29 3.50 -16.44
N ILE A 381 -9.75 4.31 -15.47
CA ILE A 381 -11.14 4.24 -15.02
C ILE A 381 -12.13 4.47 -16.17
N GLU A 382 -11.76 5.28 -17.17
CA GLU A 382 -12.63 5.52 -18.33
C GLU A 382 -12.88 4.25 -19.16
N GLU A 383 -12.01 3.24 -19.09
CA GLU A 383 -12.23 1.93 -19.74
C GLU A 383 -13.40 1.17 -19.11
N THR A 384 -13.67 1.39 -17.82
CA THR A 384 -14.79 0.76 -17.09
C THR A 384 -16.13 1.44 -17.37
N ARG A 385 -16.11 2.67 -17.91
CA ARG A 385 -17.29 3.53 -18.08
C ARG A 385 -18.39 2.91 -18.94
N PRO A 386 -18.12 2.27 -20.09
CA PRO A 386 -19.18 1.70 -20.92
C PRO A 386 -19.99 0.62 -20.19
N ILE A 387 -19.32 -0.25 -19.42
CA ILE A 387 -19.98 -1.28 -18.62
C ILE A 387 -20.72 -0.64 -17.44
N PHE A 388 -20.12 0.34 -16.77
CA PHE A 388 -20.80 1.08 -15.70
C PHE A 388 -22.10 1.72 -16.19
N LEU A 389 -22.09 2.39 -17.34
CA LEU A 389 -23.29 2.99 -17.94
C LEU A 389 -24.36 1.95 -18.27
N HIS A 390 -23.94 0.77 -18.74
CA HIS A 390 -24.85 -0.34 -19.01
C HIS A 390 -25.55 -0.83 -17.74
N ILE A 391 -24.80 -1.20 -16.70
CA ILE A 391 -25.37 -1.70 -15.44
C ILE A 391 -26.14 -0.62 -14.67
N TRP A 392 -25.74 0.65 -14.78
CA TRP A 392 -26.50 1.79 -14.23
C TRP A 392 -27.86 1.95 -14.92
N GLY A 393 -27.89 1.76 -16.24
CA GLY A 393 -29.12 1.82 -17.04
C GLY A 393 -30.15 0.73 -16.69
N GLU A 394 -29.73 -0.34 -16.02
CA GLU A 394 -30.62 -1.40 -15.52
C GLU A 394 -31.31 -1.05 -14.19
N LEU A 395 -30.85 0.01 -13.51
CA LEU A 395 -31.49 0.50 -12.30
C LEU A 395 -32.78 1.24 -12.63
N THR A 396 -33.81 1.05 -11.82
CA THR A 396 -35.03 1.88 -11.92
C THR A 396 -34.72 3.34 -11.57
N PRO A 397 -35.53 4.32 -12.03
CA PRO A 397 -35.34 5.72 -11.63
C PRO A 397 -35.33 5.92 -10.11
N GLU A 398 -36.14 5.16 -9.37
CA GLU A 398 -36.16 5.17 -7.90
C GLU A 398 -34.83 4.64 -7.32
N GLU A 399 -34.31 3.53 -7.85
CA GLU A 399 -33.01 2.98 -7.44
C GLU A 399 -31.86 3.95 -7.73
N GLN A 400 -31.86 4.58 -8.91
CA GLN A 400 -30.87 5.61 -9.25
C GLN A 400 -30.93 6.76 -8.26
N GLU A 401 -32.13 7.23 -7.89
CA GLU A 401 -32.26 8.38 -6.99
C GLU A 401 -31.92 8.05 -5.53
N ARG A 402 -32.09 6.80 -5.08
CA ARG A 402 -31.60 6.36 -3.77
C ARG A 402 -30.11 6.57 -3.60
N TRP A 403 -29.32 6.43 -4.67
CA TRP A 403 -27.89 6.71 -4.64
C TRP A 403 -27.55 8.18 -4.41
N ARG A 404 -28.40 9.14 -4.84
CA ARG A 404 -28.08 10.58 -4.78
C ARG A 404 -27.68 11.03 -3.39
N ILE A 405 -28.50 10.74 -2.38
CA ILE A 405 -28.23 11.14 -0.99
C ILE A 405 -26.96 10.45 -0.46
N GLY A 406 -26.73 9.19 -0.84
CA GLY A 406 -25.51 8.47 -0.51
C GLY A 406 -24.26 9.09 -1.12
N LEU A 407 -24.34 9.56 -2.36
CA LEU A 407 -23.23 10.20 -3.07
C LEU A 407 -22.93 11.59 -2.52
N GLU A 408 -23.95 12.37 -2.16
CA GLU A 408 -23.79 13.65 -1.47
C GLU A 408 -23.07 13.46 -0.13
N PHE A 409 -23.53 12.48 0.67
CA PHE A 409 -22.84 12.09 1.90
C PHE A 409 -21.41 11.61 1.63
N ALA A 410 -21.18 10.75 0.64
CA ALA A 410 -19.88 10.19 0.33
C ALA A 410 -18.86 11.27 -0.07
N ASN A 411 -19.28 12.27 -0.85
CA ASN A 411 -18.42 13.40 -1.23
C ASN A 411 -17.93 14.17 0.00
N GLU A 412 -18.86 14.60 0.87
CA GLU A 412 -18.51 15.33 2.08
C GLU A 412 -17.63 14.48 3.01
N ALA A 413 -18.00 13.21 3.19
CA ALA A 413 -17.31 12.31 4.10
C ALA A 413 -15.89 11.95 3.61
N TYR A 414 -15.66 11.86 2.30
CA TYR A 414 -14.33 11.67 1.71
C TYR A 414 -13.43 12.89 1.96
N ASP A 415 -13.96 14.11 1.79
CA ASP A 415 -13.24 15.35 2.11
C ASP A 415 -12.87 15.44 3.59
N GLN A 416 -13.80 15.09 4.47
CA GLN A 416 -13.54 15.05 5.92
C GLN A 416 -12.47 14.02 6.27
N TRP A 417 -12.47 12.85 5.61
CA TRP A 417 -11.46 11.82 5.80
C TRP A 417 -10.06 12.32 5.43
N LEU A 418 -9.90 12.86 4.22
CA LEU A 418 -8.59 13.36 3.77
C LEU A 418 -8.10 14.51 4.67
N ARG A 419 -8.99 15.43 5.06
CA ARG A 419 -8.66 16.51 6.02
C ARG A 419 -8.18 15.96 7.35
N LEU A 420 -8.84 14.94 7.90
CA LEU A 420 -8.42 14.28 9.13
C LEU A 420 -7.00 13.75 9.01
N LEU A 421 -6.69 12.98 7.95
CA LEU A 421 -5.34 12.44 7.73
C LEU A 421 -4.29 13.55 7.66
N TYR A 422 -4.53 14.61 6.88
CA TYR A 422 -3.60 15.73 6.79
C TYR A 422 -3.35 16.41 8.14
N VAL A 423 -4.39 16.60 8.96
CA VAL A 423 -4.24 17.20 10.30
C VAL A 423 -3.39 16.31 11.22
N GLU A 424 -3.61 14.99 11.21
CA GLU A 424 -2.82 14.03 11.99
C GLU A 424 -1.35 14.08 11.58
N ILE A 425 -1.08 14.06 10.28
CA ILE A 425 0.27 14.08 9.71
C ILE A 425 0.97 15.43 9.99
N GLU A 426 0.31 16.56 9.70
CA GLU A 426 0.89 17.90 9.85
C GLU A 426 1.23 18.21 11.31
N SER A 427 0.44 17.70 12.26
CA SER A 427 0.66 17.90 13.71
C SER A 427 1.70 16.96 14.33
N SER A 428 2.14 15.91 13.63
CA SER A 428 3.07 14.92 14.16
C SER A 428 4.52 15.43 14.27
N ASP A 429 5.21 15.02 15.33
CA ASP A 429 6.67 15.16 15.51
C ASP A 429 7.43 13.85 15.27
N HIS A 430 6.73 12.77 14.84
CA HIS A 430 7.36 11.48 14.61
C HIS A 430 8.38 11.58 13.46
N PRO A 431 9.65 11.16 13.63
CA PRO A 431 10.70 11.37 12.64
C PRO A 431 10.36 10.84 11.24
N MET A 432 9.76 9.66 11.15
CA MET A 432 9.29 9.06 9.87
C MET A 432 8.29 9.95 9.14
N VAL A 433 7.36 10.55 9.90
CA VAL A 433 6.29 11.39 9.34
C VAL A 433 6.86 12.75 8.94
N VAL A 434 7.73 13.33 9.77
CA VAL A 434 8.43 14.59 9.47
C VAL A 434 9.22 14.48 8.16
N ALA A 435 9.90 13.37 7.92
CA ALA A 435 10.62 13.13 6.67
C ALA A 435 9.72 13.19 5.43
N CYS A 436 8.43 12.84 5.56
CA CYS A 436 7.49 12.77 4.44
C CYS A 436 6.66 14.05 4.23
N LYS A 437 6.67 15.00 5.17
CA LYS A 437 5.80 16.21 5.10
C LYS A 437 5.97 17.04 3.83
N HIS A 438 7.18 17.04 3.25
CA HIS A 438 7.46 17.76 2.00
C HIS A 438 6.72 17.19 0.79
N LEU A 439 6.24 15.95 0.84
CA LEU A 439 5.45 15.31 -0.22
C LEU A 439 3.95 15.67 -0.16
N LEU A 440 3.46 16.19 0.97
CA LEU A 440 2.03 16.46 1.17
C LEU A 440 1.42 17.41 0.13
N PRO A 441 2.09 18.48 -0.34
CA PRO A 441 1.52 19.33 -1.39
C PRO A 441 1.25 18.57 -2.70
N GLU A 442 2.15 17.67 -3.10
CA GLU A 442 1.98 16.83 -4.29
C GLU A 442 0.83 15.84 -4.07
N LEU A 443 0.76 15.19 -2.90
CA LEU A 443 -0.33 14.27 -2.54
C LEU A 443 -1.70 14.96 -2.48
N LYS A 444 -1.79 16.18 -1.95
CA LYS A 444 -3.02 17.00 -1.95
C LYS A 444 -3.50 17.28 -3.36
N THR A 445 -2.58 17.67 -4.23
CA THR A 445 -2.86 17.93 -5.65
C THR A 445 -3.37 16.67 -6.34
N ASN A 446 -2.67 15.55 -6.14
CA ASN A 446 -2.97 14.26 -6.73
C ASN A 446 -4.36 13.71 -6.31
N LEU A 447 -4.77 13.93 -5.06
CA LEU A 447 -6.06 13.48 -4.52
C LEU A 447 -7.19 14.51 -4.65
N GLY A 448 -6.93 15.67 -5.28
CA GLY A 448 -7.94 16.71 -5.48
C GLY A 448 -8.48 17.29 -4.16
N VAL A 449 -7.58 17.57 -3.21
CA VAL A 449 -7.90 18.22 -1.94
C VAL A 449 -7.53 19.70 -2.03
N GLU A 450 -8.54 20.57 -1.93
CA GLU A 450 -8.38 22.04 -1.88
C GLU A 450 -7.99 22.57 -0.49
#